data_AF-A0A158NFJ3-F1
#
_entry.id   AF-A0A158NFJ3-F1
#
_cell.length_a   1.000
_cell.length_b   1.000
_cell.length_c   1.000
_cell.angle_alpha   90.00
_cell.angle_beta   90.00
_cell.angle_gamma   90.00
#
_symmetry.space_group_name_H-M   'P 1'
#
loop_
_entity.id
_entity.type
_entity.pdbx_description
1 polymer ?
#
loop_
_entity_poly.entity_id
_entity_poly.type
_entity_poly.pdbx_seq_one_letter_code
_entity_poly.pdbx_strand_id
1 'polypeptide(L)'
;MPSLRKKVAGFMRQLSISNLAGAVESIGLGEQTLRSPQSLTQDFPGGCFITRYLNGLETKQEGPPILHGRNPEELPSKQIDIFQENEEIFAAYTGPDSGLTAVNLQQKHLSISDTDIDYIDMLDQNEQYRSGSTTSNITIAGVTDWFNPHENAYGIATTLYEKNPTNDTSNGEPIADCFGIIARPNSAILALADGVNWGTKASIAARSAVHGSIEYLNQILFCPSINSEMTTTKDIFIALLRSFHAAHSMILQEQGMLTTLTVCTILPLPSSSTDTNICQKKYIACTCNVGDSLAYVYSGKTGVREITRGSHDIHCMRDMRDALGALGPVDGSNPELNNLTLAITEVERGDIVFLTSDGISDNFDPVVGKFAVLPNHSSGADATLKSHDARLKTRRRSTENLRHTESSNSNVNSNNLPVVEAYQRHELTLLRMEDLLRRGVSGEGPPCNSAKHLCELLLDFAVRITAAKRRILEDTELYYAQHKDGHLVQLSKHEQRSRRKKTLEKISMIPGKLDHATVVAYVVGP
;
A
#
# COMPACT_ATOMS: atom_id res chain seq x y z
N MET A 1 -3.14 -41.76 -13.24
CA MET A 1 -3.36 -40.30 -13.26
C MET A 1 -2.78 -39.68 -11.99
N PRO A 2 -1.92 -38.64 -12.06
CA PRO A 2 -1.39 -38.00 -10.86
C PRO A 2 -2.48 -37.18 -10.15
N SER A 3 -2.52 -37.22 -8.81
CA SER A 3 -3.50 -36.47 -8.02
C SER A 3 -3.28 -34.94 -8.13
N LEU A 4 -4.37 -34.16 -8.02
CA LEU A 4 -4.35 -32.69 -8.08
C LEU A 4 -3.27 -32.06 -7.17
N ARG A 5 -2.98 -32.68 -6.01
CA ARG A 5 -1.92 -32.25 -5.09
C ARG A 5 -0.52 -32.28 -5.71
N LYS A 6 -0.19 -33.25 -6.57
CA LYS A 6 1.08 -33.30 -7.29
C LYS A 6 1.16 -32.28 -8.43
N LYS A 7 0.01 -31.92 -9.03
CA LYS A 7 -0.06 -30.84 -10.05
C LYS A 7 0.17 -29.46 -9.43
N VAL A 8 -0.38 -29.20 -8.25
CA VAL A 8 -0.18 -27.92 -7.52
C VAL A 8 1.25 -27.78 -6.99
N ALA A 9 1.86 -28.86 -6.48
CA ALA A 9 3.25 -28.83 -6.03
C ALA A 9 4.26 -28.63 -7.19
N GLY A 10 3.97 -29.18 -8.38
CA GLY A 10 4.77 -28.94 -9.58
C GLY A 10 4.63 -27.50 -10.10
N PHE A 11 3.42 -26.94 -10.06
CA PHE A 11 3.10 -25.56 -10.42
C PHE A 11 3.84 -24.53 -9.54
N MET A 12 3.91 -24.76 -8.23
CA MET A 12 4.60 -23.88 -7.29
C MET A 12 6.12 -23.81 -7.49
N ARG A 13 6.74 -24.90 -8.00
CA ARG A 13 8.19 -24.95 -8.24
C ARG A 13 8.61 -24.16 -9.48
N GLN A 14 7.67 -23.84 -10.35
CA GLN A 14 7.92 -23.13 -11.60
C GLN A 14 7.80 -21.61 -11.46
N LEU A 15 7.23 -21.03 -10.40
CA LEU A 15 7.01 -19.58 -10.27
C LEU A 15 8.28 -18.75 -9.94
N SER A 16 9.37 -18.99 -10.67
CA SER A 16 10.30 -17.93 -11.04
C SER A 16 9.63 -17.05 -12.10
N ILE A 17 9.93 -15.77 -12.05
CA ILE A 17 9.36 -14.66 -12.81
C ILE A 17 9.10 -15.01 -14.30
N SER A 18 9.99 -15.80 -14.92
CA SER A 18 9.88 -16.30 -16.30
C SER A 18 8.65 -17.17 -16.62
N ASN A 19 8.12 -17.92 -15.65
CA ASN A 19 7.03 -18.90 -15.88
C ASN A 19 5.62 -18.35 -15.58
N LEU A 20 5.50 -17.13 -15.04
CA LEU A 20 4.20 -16.51 -14.78
C LEU A 20 3.50 -16.13 -16.09
N ALA A 21 4.26 -15.74 -17.12
CA ALA A 21 3.73 -15.41 -18.45
C ALA A 21 3.18 -16.65 -19.19
N GLY A 22 3.93 -17.76 -19.23
CA GLY A 22 3.52 -18.98 -19.96
C GLY A 22 2.43 -19.80 -19.27
N ALA A 23 2.32 -19.73 -17.94
CA ALA A 23 1.29 -20.43 -17.18
C ALA A 23 -0.12 -19.82 -17.35
N VAL A 24 -0.21 -18.56 -17.80
CA VAL A 24 -1.49 -17.87 -18.02
C VAL A 24 -2.04 -18.12 -19.43
N GLU A 25 -1.17 -18.22 -20.45
CA GLU A 25 -1.59 -18.54 -21.84
C GLU A 25 -2.09 -19.97 -22.01
N SER A 26 -1.60 -20.91 -21.19
CA SER A 26 -1.91 -22.35 -21.29
C SER A 26 -3.22 -22.77 -20.63
N ILE A 27 -3.95 -21.86 -19.99
CA ILE A 27 -5.25 -22.16 -19.35
C ILE A 27 -6.42 -22.00 -20.34
N GLY A 28 -6.18 -21.43 -21.54
CA GLY A 28 -7.21 -21.14 -22.55
C GLY A 28 -7.35 -22.16 -23.70
N LEU A 29 -6.43 -23.11 -23.86
CA LEU A 29 -6.45 -24.04 -25.00
C LEU A 29 -6.29 -25.49 -24.51
N GLY A 30 -7.29 -26.32 -24.84
CA GLY A 30 -7.29 -27.75 -24.56
C GLY A 30 -6.06 -28.47 -25.13
N GLU A 31 -5.70 -29.55 -24.46
CA GLU A 31 -4.59 -30.47 -24.71
C GLU A 31 -3.98 -30.40 -26.12
N GLN A 32 -2.83 -29.74 -26.25
CA GLN A 32 -1.86 -30.06 -27.27
C GLN A 32 -0.46 -30.18 -26.67
N THR A 33 0.15 -31.31 -26.98
CA THR A 33 1.49 -31.74 -26.56
C THR A 33 2.53 -30.82 -27.20
N LEU A 34 3.23 -30.00 -26.41
CA LEU A 34 4.32 -29.16 -26.91
C LEU A 34 5.63 -29.46 -26.19
N ARG A 35 6.68 -29.54 -27.03
CA ARG A 35 8.09 -29.77 -26.69
C ARG A 35 8.57 -28.78 -25.63
N SER A 36 9.38 -29.30 -24.72
CA SER A 36 10.18 -28.54 -23.75
C SER A 36 10.97 -27.43 -24.45
N PRO A 37 10.73 -26.15 -24.14
CA PRO A 37 11.64 -25.07 -24.52
C PRO A 37 12.94 -25.28 -23.75
N GLN A 38 14.05 -25.34 -24.48
CA GLN A 38 15.38 -25.43 -23.90
C GLN A 38 15.62 -24.19 -23.03
N SER A 39 15.78 -24.41 -21.72
CA SER A 39 16.33 -23.43 -20.81
C SER A 39 17.76 -23.13 -21.25
N LEU A 40 18.01 -21.97 -21.84
CA LEU A 40 19.35 -21.41 -21.81
C LEU A 40 19.57 -20.91 -20.38
N THR A 41 20.16 -21.78 -19.59
CA THR A 41 20.68 -21.49 -18.27
C THR A 41 21.75 -20.40 -18.39
N GLN A 42 21.46 -19.19 -17.91
CA GLN A 42 22.52 -18.44 -17.25
C GLN A 42 22.71 -19.10 -15.88
N ASP A 43 23.66 -20.04 -15.84
CA ASP A 43 24.08 -20.75 -14.64
C ASP A 43 24.73 -19.77 -13.66
N PHE A 44 23.91 -19.10 -12.84
CA PHE A 44 24.37 -18.53 -11.58
C PHE A 44 24.44 -19.67 -10.55
N PRO A 45 25.61 -19.95 -9.95
CA PRO A 45 25.72 -20.97 -8.93
C PRO A 45 24.97 -20.47 -7.67
N GLY A 46 23.74 -20.97 -7.41
CA GLY A 46 23.06 -20.63 -6.14
C GLY A 46 21.53 -20.69 -6.06
N GLY A 47 20.78 -21.02 -7.12
CA GLY A 47 19.30 -21.03 -7.07
C GLY A 47 18.66 -19.65 -7.23
N CYS A 48 17.35 -19.50 -6.96
CA CYS A 48 16.64 -18.22 -7.11
C CYS A 48 17.09 -17.18 -6.07
N PHE A 49 16.80 -15.89 -6.29
CA PHE A 49 17.22 -14.77 -5.42
C PHE A 49 16.88 -15.01 -3.93
N ILE A 50 15.70 -15.58 -3.65
CA ILE A 50 15.28 -15.95 -2.28
C ILE A 50 16.27 -16.93 -1.65
N THR A 51 16.67 -17.97 -2.38
CA THR A 51 17.63 -18.97 -1.89
C THR A 51 19.02 -18.35 -1.71
N ARG A 52 19.42 -17.46 -2.62
CA ARG A 52 20.70 -16.75 -2.51
C ARG A 52 20.74 -15.85 -1.27
N TYR A 53 19.69 -15.05 -1.04
CA TYR A 53 19.57 -14.22 0.15
C TYR A 53 19.57 -15.04 1.45
N LEU A 54 18.75 -16.09 1.54
CA LEU A 54 18.69 -16.94 2.73
C LEU A 54 20.00 -17.68 3.03
N ASN A 55 20.84 -17.91 2.01
CA ASN A 55 22.18 -18.49 2.15
C ASN A 55 23.28 -17.44 2.38
N GLY A 56 22.95 -16.15 2.49
CA GLY A 56 23.92 -15.07 2.66
C GLY A 56 24.74 -14.75 1.40
N LEU A 57 24.29 -15.18 0.22
CA LEU A 57 24.94 -14.96 -1.09
C LEU A 57 24.46 -13.69 -1.80
N GLU A 58 23.56 -12.93 -1.16
CA GLU A 58 23.00 -11.69 -1.69
C GLU A 58 23.05 -10.63 -0.59
N THR A 59 23.94 -9.66 -0.74
CA THR A 59 24.12 -8.53 0.19
C THR A 59 23.60 -7.27 -0.47
N LYS A 60 22.67 -6.56 0.17
CA LYS A 60 22.20 -5.26 -0.32
C LYS A 60 23.30 -4.23 -0.21
N GLN A 61 23.39 -3.37 -1.22
CA GLN A 61 24.19 -2.16 -1.12
C GLN A 61 23.49 -1.20 -0.17
N GLU A 62 24.19 -0.71 0.85
CA GLU A 62 23.64 0.28 1.76
C GLU A 62 23.36 1.60 1.02
N GLY A 63 22.17 2.14 1.24
CA GLY A 63 21.80 3.48 0.79
C GLY A 63 21.85 4.50 1.92
N PRO A 64 21.46 5.76 1.65
CA PRO A 64 21.31 6.76 2.70
C PRO A 64 20.47 6.23 3.87
N PRO A 65 20.79 6.60 5.12
CA PRO A 65 20.04 6.13 6.28
C PRO A 65 18.58 6.59 6.20
N ILE A 66 17.69 5.76 6.73
CA ILE A 66 16.28 6.09 6.95
C ILE A 66 16.13 6.31 8.44
N LEU A 67 16.00 7.57 8.83
CA LEU A 67 15.82 7.97 10.23
C LEU A 67 14.34 8.19 10.47
N HIS A 68 13.84 7.79 11.64
CA HIS A 68 12.44 7.92 12.00
C HIS A 68 12.28 8.33 13.47
N GLY A 69 11.15 8.95 13.77
CA GLY A 69 10.78 9.41 15.10
C GLY A 69 9.28 9.69 15.18
N ARG A 70 8.77 10.00 16.37
CA ARG A 70 7.35 10.32 16.60
C ARG A 70 7.06 11.82 16.61
N ASN A 71 8.09 12.64 16.73
CA ASN A 71 8.00 14.09 16.74
C ASN A 71 9.19 14.71 15.98
N PRO A 72 9.07 15.97 15.54
CA PRO A 72 10.12 16.62 14.75
C PRO A 72 11.46 16.75 15.48
N GLU A 73 11.48 16.71 16.81
CA GLU A 73 12.70 16.87 17.62
C GLU A 73 13.58 15.61 17.65
N GLU A 74 13.01 14.45 17.34
CA GLU A 74 13.74 13.18 17.23
C GLU A 74 14.48 13.03 15.90
N LEU A 75 14.24 13.94 14.94
CA LEU A 75 14.80 13.90 13.59
C LEU A 75 15.84 15.00 13.36
N PRO A 76 16.83 14.77 12.49
CA PRO A 76 17.81 15.81 12.17
C PRO A 76 17.16 16.98 11.44
N SER A 77 17.50 18.19 11.88
CA SER A 77 17.16 19.41 11.17
C SER A 77 18.20 19.69 10.09
N LYS A 78 17.77 19.63 8.82
CA LYS A 78 18.57 19.99 7.64
C LYS A 78 17.95 21.22 6.98
N GLN A 79 18.80 22.07 6.42
CA GLN A 79 18.35 23.19 5.60
C GLN A 79 17.76 22.67 4.28
N ILE A 80 16.71 23.32 3.81
CA ILE A 80 16.03 23.08 2.54
C ILE A 80 16.47 24.16 1.55
N ASP A 81 16.77 23.77 0.31
CA ASP A 81 17.12 24.72 -0.75
C ASP A 81 15.88 25.46 -1.25
N ILE A 82 16.05 26.50 -2.05
CA ILE A 82 14.93 27.22 -2.65
C ILE A 82 14.14 26.27 -3.56
N PHE A 83 12.87 26.06 -3.21
CA PHE A 83 11.95 25.18 -3.94
C PHE A 83 10.69 25.90 -4.45
N GLN A 84 10.54 27.17 -4.09
CA GLN A 84 9.32 27.97 -4.30
C GLN A 84 9.38 28.87 -5.54
N GLU A 85 10.51 28.93 -6.26
CA GLU A 85 10.67 29.77 -7.45
C GLU A 85 9.81 29.29 -8.62
N ASN A 86 8.56 29.76 -8.71
CA ASN A 86 7.64 29.69 -9.86
C ASN A 86 7.77 28.45 -10.76
N GLU A 87 7.93 27.28 -10.15
CA GLU A 87 7.99 26.03 -10.89
C GLU A 87 6.56 25.56 -11.17
N GLU A 88 6.22 25.57 -12.46
CA GLU A 88 4.93 25.10 -12.97
C GLU A 88 4.69 23.65 -12.53
N ILE A 89 3.46 23.38 -12.05
CA ILE A 89 3.02 22.03 -11.72
C ILE A 89 2.91 21.26 -13.03
N PHE A 90 3.86 20.35 -13.29
CA PHE A 90 3.85 19.55 -14.52
C PHE A 90 2.88 18.37 -14.43
N ALA A 91 2.53 17.93 -13.21
CA ALA A 91 1.56 16.88 -12.97
C ALA A 91 0.75 17.15 -11.70
N ALA A 92 -0.55 16.99 -11.81
CA ALA A 92 -1.44 16.85 -10.67
C ALA A 92 -2.42 15.73 -10.99
N TYR A 93 -2.39 14.68 -10.17
CA TYR A 93 -3.17 13.49 -10.44
C TYR A 93 -3.73 12.86 -9.17
N THR A 94 -4.97 12.39 -9.25
CA THR A 94 -5.67 11.72 -8.15
C THR A 94 -6.53 10.60 -8.67
N GLY A 95 -6.80 9.62 -7.82
CA GLY A 95 -7.69 8.51 -8.11
C GLY A 95 -8.01 7.70 -6.86
N PRO A 96 -8.82 6.64 -6.97
CA PRO A 96 -9.53 6.20 -8.18
C PRO A 96 -10.67 7.14 -8.58
N ASP A 97 -11.07 7.06 -9.85
CA ASP A 97 -12.11 7.91 -10.46
C ASP A 97 -11.83 9.40 -10.20
N SER A 98 -12.74 10.09 -9.52
CA SER A 98 -12.58 11.50 -9.14
C SER A 98 -11.68 11.75 -7.93
N GLY A 99 -11.02 10.72 -7.37
CA GLY A 99 -10.12 10.79 -6.23
C GLY A 99 -10.53 11.78 -5.13
N LEU A 100 -9.60 12.66 -4.76
CA LEU A 100 -9.79 13.73 -3.77
C LEU A 100 -10.79 14.81 -4.21
N THR A 101 -11.08 14.95 -5.51
CA THR A 101 -12.03 15.97 -6.02
C THR A 101 -13.49 15.59 -5.82
N ALA A 102 -13.77 14.39 -5.28
CA ALA A 102 -15.12 13.87 -5.09
C ALA A 102 -15.76 14.29 -3.74
N VAL A 103 -14.98 14.88 -2.84
CA VAL A 103 -15.40 15.26 -1.48
C VAL A 103 -15.27 16.77 -1.27
N ASN A 104 -15.85 17.30 -0.20
CA ASN A 104 -15.80 18.72 0.15
C ASN A 104 -16.42 19.63 -0.95
N LEU A 105 -17.44 19.13 -1.66
CA LEU A 105 -18.10 19.82 -2.77
C LEU A 105 -19.04 20.95 -2.33
N GLN A 106 -19.46 20.93 -1.06
CA GLN A 106 -20.26 21.97 -0.46
C GLN A 106 -19.43 22.55 0.67
N GLN A 107 -18.95 23.80 0.51
CA GLN A 107 -18.47 24.57 1.65
C GLN A 107 -19.65 24.78 2.62
N LYS A 108 -19.88 23.80 3.50
CA LYS A 108 -20.80 23.96 4.61
C LYS A 108 -20.14 24.94 5.55
N HIS A 109 -20.76 26.12 5.66
CA HIS A 109 -20.42 27.10 6.67
C HIS A 109 -20.33 26.37 8.01
N LEU A 110 -19.18 26.44 8.68
CA LEU A 110 -19.05 26.01 10.06
C LEU A 110 -20.02 26.85 10.88
N SER A 111 -21.18 26.28 11.17
CA SER A 111 -22.10 26.80 12.17
C SER A 111 -22.39 25.64 13.10
N ILE A 112 -21.56 25.44 14.12
CA ILE A 112 -21.97 24.82 15.38
C ILE A 112 -21.03 25.33 16.47
N SER A 113 -21.67 25.94 17.45
CA SER A 113 -21.21 26.17 18.81
C SER A 113 -20.73 24.86 19.45
N ASP A 114 -19.42 24.64 19.50
CA ASP A 114 -18.81 23.71 20.45
C ASP A 114 -17.74 24.48 21.22
N THR A 115 -17.97 24.66 22.52
CA THR A 115 -17.21 25.53 23.43
C THR A 115 -15.86 24.96 23.88
N ASP A 116 -15.39 23.84 23.34
CA ASP A 116 -14.22 23.12 23.86
C ASP A 116 -13.13 22.83 22.80
N ILE A 117 -13.05 23.62 21.73
CA ILE A 117 -11.94 23.55 20.77
C ILE A 117 -11.10 24.83 20.89
N ASP A 118 -10.01 24.75 21.65
CA ASP A 118 -8.96 25.78 21.67
C ASP A 118 -8.24 25.75 20.31
N TYR A 119 -8.70 26.57 19.36
CA TYR A 119 -8.03 26.81 18.09
C TYR A 119 -6.72 27.57 18.34
N ILE A 120 -5.59 26.86 18.30
CA ILE A 120 -4.28 27.49 18.19
C ILE A 120 -4.03 27.79 16.69
N ASP A 121 -4.12 29.07 16.36
CA ASP A 121 -3.68 29.71 15.11
C ASP A 121 -4.39 29.34 13.79
N MET A 122 -5.72 29.40 13.77
CA MET A 122 -6.47 29.67 12.54
C MET A 122 -6.55 31.20 12.38
N LEU A 123 -5.60 31.80 11.66
CA LEU A 123 -5.70 33.21 11.28
C LEU A 123 -6.99 33.40 10.44
N ASP A 124 -7.93 34.15 11.00
CA ASP A 124 -9.17 34.61 10.37
C ASP A 124 -8.90 35.34 9.06
N GLN A 125 -9.04 34.68 7.91
CA GLN A 125 -9.25 35.32 6.61
C GLN A 125 -10.15 34.45 5.72
N ASN A 126 -11.47 34.60 5.88
CA ASN A 126 -12.44 34.05 4.94
C ASN A 126 -13.59 35.02 4.63
N GLU A 127 -13.28 36.31 4.45
CA GLU A 127 -14.19 37.29 3.86
C GLU A 127 -13.58 37.95 2.63
N GLN A 128 -13.53 37.26 1.47
CA GLN A 128 -13.56 37.92 0.15
C GLN A 128 -13.65 37.00 -1.09
N TYR A 129 -14.53 35.98 -1.09
CA TYR A 129 -14.89 35.33 -2.37
C TYR A 129 -16.37 34.96 -2.44
N ARG A 130 -17.26 35.95 -2.57
CA ARG A 130 -18.57 35.74 -3.21
C ARG A 130 -19.05 36.98 -3.95
N SER A 131 -19.01 36.91 -5.28
CA SER A 131 -20.06 37.43 -6.18
C SER A 131 -19.76 36.96 -7.62
N GLY A 132 -20.65 36.15 -8.21
CA GLY A 132 -20.65 35.89 -9.66
C GLY A 132 -20.90 34.44 -10.06
N SER A 133 -22.05 34.20 -10.68
CA SER A 133 -22.52 32.93 -11.26
C SER A 133 -21.71 32.47 -12.49
N THR A 134 -21.67 31.14 -12.70
CA THR A 134 -21.28 30.29 -13.87
C THR A 134 -20.00 29.48 -13.70
N THR A 135 -20.14 28.14 -13.64
CA THR A 135 -19.09 27.10 -13.75
C THR A 135 -17.68 27.58 -13.36
N SER A 136 -17.49 27.92 -12.09
CA SER A 136 -16.17 28.24 -11.56
C SER A 136 -15.36 26.94 -11.49
N ASN A 137 -14.25 26.87 -12.21
CA ASN A 137 -13.25 25.82 -12.03
C ASN A 137 -12.88 25.78 -10.54
N ILE A 138 -13.32 24.73 -9.83
CA ILE A 138 -13.04 24.58 -8.40
C ILE A 138 -11.55 24.28 -8.27
N THR A 139 -10.81 25.24 -7.71
CA THR A 139 -9.39 25.07 -7.43
C THR A 139 -9.26 24.33 -6.09
N ILE A 140 -8.65 23.15 -6.10
CA ILE A 140 -8.32 22.39 -4.88
C ILE A 140 -6.81 22.43 -4.71
N ALA A 141 -6.34 22.81 -3.52
CA ALA A 141 -4.91 22.96 -3.24
C ALA A 141 -4.18 23.88 -4.25
N GLY A 142 -4.83 24.92 -4.80
CA GLY A 142 -4.21 25.77 -5.83
C GLY A 142 -4.09 25.13 -7.22
N VAL A 143 -4.63 23.93 -7.43
CA VAL A 143 -4.63 23.20 -8.71
C VAL A 143 -6.02 23.24 -9.34
N THR A 144 -6.09 23.55 -10.64
CA THR A 144 -7.33 23.62 -11.42
C THR A 144 -7.63 22.34 -12.21
N ASP A 145 -6.61 21.56 -12.57
CA ASP A 145 -6.75 20.28 -13.29
C ASP A 145 -6.01 19.17 -12.54
N TRP A 146 -6.79 18.28 -11.90
CA TRP A 146 -6.33 17.13 -11.14
C TRP A 146 -6.26 15.83 -11.96
N PHE A 147 -6.52 15.90 -13.26
CA PHE A 147 -6.49 14.73 -14.16
C PHE A 147 -5.39 14.85 -15.21
N ASN A 148 -4.24 15.40 -14.79
CA ASN A 148 -3.05 15.57 -15.61
C ASN A 148 -1.92 14.63 -15.15
N PRO A 149 -1.98 13.32 -15.48
CA PRO A 149 -0.93 12.36 -15.17
C PRO A 149 0.32 12.61 -16.02
N HIS A 150 1.49 12.26 -15.46
CA HIS A 150 2.76 12.36 -16.18
C HIS A 150 3.59 11.09 -16.02
N GLU A 151 4.49 10.81 -16.97
CA GLU A 151 5.35 9.62 -16.92
C GLU A 151 6.21 9.56 -15.65
N ASN A 152 6.66 10.73 -15.19
CA ASN A 152 7.49 10.90 -13.98
C ASN A 152 6.71 11.18 -12.70
N ALA A 153 5.38 11.27 -12.76
CA ALA A 153 4.50 11.51 -11.60
C ALA A 153 3.12 10.89 -11.87
N TYR A 154 2.88 9.71 -11.29
CA TYR A 154 1.74 8.87 -11.66
C TYR A 154 1.18 8.13 -10.45
N GLY A 155 -0.09 7.76 -10.51
CA GLY A 155 -0.69 6.84 -9.55
C GLY A 155 -1.80 6.01 -10.18
N ILE A 156 -2.10 4.87 -9.59
CA ILE A 156 -3.14 3.96 -10.08
C ILE A 156 -3.75 3.24 -8.89
N ALA A 157 -5.07 3.04 -8.94
CA ALA A 157 -5.84 2.33 -7.93
C ALA A 157 -6.80 1.36 -8.62
N THR A 158 -6.96 0.15 -8.08
CA THR A 158 -7.94 -0.83 -8.56
C THR A 158 -8.40 -1.76 -7.45
N THR A 159 -9.33 -2.65 -7.76
CA THR A 159 -9.75 -3.73 -6.87
C THR A 159 -9.11 -5.06 -7.24
N LEU A 160 -8.49 -5.74 -6.27
CA LEU A 160 -8.05 -7.14 -6.41
C LEU A 160 -9.16 -8.11 -6.01
N TYR A 161 -10.30 -7.64 -5.51
CA TYR A 161 -11.45 -8.50 -5.23
C TYR A 161 -12.03 -9.07 -6.52
N GLU A 162 -12.74 -10.19 -6.37
CA GLU A 162 -13.44 -10.84 -7.45
C GLU A 162 -14.68 -10.09 -7.93
N LYS A 163 -15.08 -10.37 -9.17
CA LYS A 163 -16.36 -9.92 -9.73
C LYS A 163 -17.46 -10.92 -9.46
N ASN A 164 -18.56 -10.48 -8.86
CA ASN A 164 -19.68 -11.38 -8.60
C ASN A 164 -20.36 -11.80 -9.91
N PRO A 165 -20.40 -13.11 -10.26
CA PRO A 165 -20.93 -13.60 -11.53
C PRO A 165 -22.43 -13.34 -11.74
N THR A 166 -23.17 -13.03 -10.68
CA THR A 166 -24.64 -12.89 -10.74
C THR A 166 -25.10 -11.48 -11.10
N ASN A 167 -24.32 -10.46 -10.76
CA ASN A 167 -24.71 -9.06 -10.90
C ASN A 167 -23.59 -8.20 -11.51
N ASP A 168 -22.46 -8.80 -11.86
CA ASP A 168 -21.33 -8.16 -12.51
C ASP A 168 -20.72 -7.00 -11.69
N THR A 169 -20.89 -7.02 -10.36
CA THR A 169 -20.27 -6.04 -9.45
C THR A 169 -19.04 -6.63 -8.78
N SER A 170 -17.94 -5.90 -8.75
CA SER A 170 -16.79 -6.26 -7.91
C SER A 170 -17.17 -6.25 -6.43
N ASN A 171 -16.67 -7.20 -5.65
CA ASN A 171 -16.73 -7.07 -4.20
C ASN A 171 -15.78 -5.94 -3.75
N GLY A 172 -16.05 -5.33 -2.59
CA GLY A 172 -15.25 -4.19 -2.12
C GLY A 172 -15.76 -2.82 -2.57
N GLU A 173 -16.59 -2.74 -3.63
CA GLU A 173 -17.04 -1.46 -4.22
C GLU A 173 -17.75 -0.52 -3.22
N PRO A 174 -17.52 0.82 -3.31
CA PRO A 174 -16.50 1.48 -4.13
C PRO A 174 -15.08 1.21 -3.61
N ILE A 175 -14.07 1.36 -4.47
CA ILE A 175 -12.66 1.33 -4.05
C ILE A 175 -12.46 2.30 -2.88
N ALA A 176 -11.98 1.75 -1.77
CA ALA A 176 -11.82 2.44 -0.49
C ALA A 176 -10.46 3.11 -0.34
N ASP A 177 -9.54 2.90 -1.28
CA ASP A 177 -8.27 3.61 -1.36
C ASP A 177 -8.45 4.96 -2.06
N CYS A 178 -7.53 5.89 -1.78
CA CYS A 178 -7.36 7.11 -2.54
C CYS A 178 -5.87 7.49 -2.61
N PHE A 179 -5.45 8.06 -3.73
CA PHE A 179 -4.13 8.70 -3.85
C PHE A 179 -4.25 10.10 -4.43
N GLY A 180 -3.24 10.92 -4.18
CA GLY A 180 -3.06 12.23 -4.81
C GLY A 180 -1.57 12.56 -4.95
N ILE A 181 -1.22 13.22 -6.05
CA ILE A 181 0.13 13.72 -6.30
C ILE A 181 0.08 15.12 -6.91
N ILE A 182 0.92 16.02 -6.41
CA ILE A 182 1.28 17.29 -7.05
C ILE A 182 2.79 17.27 -7.26
N ALA A 183 3.24 17.38 -8.50
CA ALA A 183 4.66 17.34 -8.85
C ALA A 183 5.11 18.59 -9.61
N ARG A 184 6.28 19.07 -9.23
CA ARG A 184 7.07 20.16 -9.81
C ARG A 184 8.47 19.62 -10.13
N PRO A 185 9.24 20.23 -11.03
CA PRO A 185 10.58 19.75 -11.39
C PRO A 185 11.52 19.49 -10.19
N ASN A 186 11.43 20.27 -9.13
CA ASN A 186 12.30 20.15 -7.96
C ASN A 186 11.61 19.59 -6.70
N SER A 187 10.29 19.38 -6.72
CA SER A 187 9.54 19.05 -5.52
C SER A 187 8.25 18.29 -5.81
N ALA A 188 7.79 17.50 -4.86
CA ALA A 188 6.52 16.80 -4.98
C ALA A 188 5.85 16.58 -3.63
N ILE A 189 4.52 16.47 -3.65
CA ILE A 189 3.69 16.00 -2.53
C ILE A 189 2.96 14.76 -3.03
N LEU A 190 3.16 13.63 -2.36
CA LEU A 190 2.44 12.38 -2.61
C LEU A 190 1.62 12.05 -1.37
N ALA A 191 0.36 11.67 -1.53
CA ALA A 191 -0.46 11.14 -0.45
C ALA A 191 -1.19 9.88 -0.91
N LEU A 192 -1.32 8.92 0.01
CA LEU A 192 -2.09 7.70 -0.18
C LEU A 192 -2.84 7.39 1.12
N ALA A 193 -4.10 7.02 0.99
CA ALA A 193 -4.96 6.63 2.10
C ALA A 193 -5.72 5.35 1.74
N ASP A 194 -5.80 4.41 2.68
CA ASP A 194 -6.51 3.14 2.56
C ASP A 194 -7.65 3.10 3.59
N GLY A 195 -8.88 3.13 3.09
CA GLY A 195 -10.08 3.13 3.92
C GLY A 195 -10.28 1.79 4.61
N VAL A 196 -10.21 1.76 5.94
CA VAL A 196 -10.29 0.53 6.74
C VAL A 196 -11.61 -0.20 6.52
N ASN A 197 -11.50 -1.51 6.29
CA ASN A 197 -12.54 -2.38 5.76
C ASN A 197 -12.78 -2.12 4.27
N TRP A 198 -13.91 -1.52 3.90
CA TRP A 198 -14.28 -1.17 2.53
C TRP A 198 -15.67 -0.51 2.51
N GLY A 199 -16.11 -0.07 1.34
CA GLY A 199 -17.42 0.54 1.13
C GLY A 199 -17.41 2.07 1.20
N THR A 200 -18.58 2.68 1.00
CA THR A 200 -18.70 4.13 0.76
C THR A 200 -18.10 4.99 1.86
N LYS A 201 -18.29 4.64 3.13
CA LYS A 201 -17.77 5.43 4.26
C LYS A 201 -16.25 5.35 4.42
N ALA A 202 -15.66 4.21 4.08
CA ALA A 202 -14.21 4.03 4.02
C ALA A 202 -13.62 4.82 2.84
N SER A 203 -14.25 4.73 1.65
CA SER A 203 -13.86 5.50 0.47
C SER A 203 -13.94 7.03 0.69
N ILE A 204 -14.99 7.52 1.36
CA ILE A 204 -15.07 8.93 1.75
C ILE A 204 -13.94 9.30 2.69
N ALA A 205 -13.64 8.48 3.69
CA ALA A 205 -12.54 8.75 4.63
C ALA A 205 -11.20 8.89 3.89
N ALA A 206 -10.85 7.93 3.03
CA ALA A 206 -9.60 7.98 2.27
C ALA A 206 -9.52 9.22 1.36
N ARG A 207 -10.59 9.54 0.62
CA ARG A 207 -10.66 10.73 -0.24
C ARG A 207 -10.52 12.03 0.56
N SER A 208 -11.20 12.14 1.70
CA SER A 208 -11.10 13.28 2.61
C SER A 208 -9.69 13.42 3.21
N ALA A 209 -9.05 12.31 3.55
CA ALA A 209 -7.69 12.33 4.09
C ALA A 209 -6.68 12.86 3.09
N VAL A 210 -6.73 12.35 1.85
CA VAL A 210 -5.86 12.82 0.75
C VAL A 210 -6.15 14.28 0.42
N HIS A 211 -7.43 14.68 0.33
CA HIS A 211 -7.81 16.06 0.06
C HIS A 211 -7.29 17.01 1.13
N GLY A 212 -7.65 16.79 2.40
CA GLY A 212 -7.29 17.70 3.49
C GLY A 212 -5.78 17.81 3.72
N SER A 213 -5.04 16.71 3.56
CA SER A 213 -3.58 16.72 3.70
C SER A 213 -2.88 17.47 2.56
N ILE A 214 -3.22 17.17 1.30
CA ILE A 214 -2.58 17.84 0.16
C ILE A 214 -2.98 19.31 0.08
N GLU A 215 -4.26 19.65 0.36
CA GLU A 215 -4.71 21.03 0.39
C GLU A 215 -3.91 21.86 1.38
N TYR A 216 -3.80 21.38 2.63
CA TYR A 216 -3.02 22.05 3.67
C TYR A 216 -1.55 22.19 3.27
N LEU A 217 -0.92 21.11 2.83
CA LEU A 217 0.52 21.11 2.51
C LEU A 217 0.84 22.00 1.33
N ASN A 218 0.05 21.94 0.25
CA ASN A 218 0.36 22.76 -0.93
C ASN A 218 0.14 24.24 -0.63
N GLN A 219 -0.85 24.59 0.20
CA GLN A 219 -1.04 25.96 0.68
C GLN A 219 0.15 26.45 1.51
N ILE A 220 0.57 25.71 2.55
CA ILE A 220 1.63 26.19 3.45
C ILE A 220 3.02 26.19 2.78
N LEU A 221 3.29 25.24 1.87
CA LEU A 221 4.59 25.10 1.22
C LEU A 221 4.75 26.00 -0.01
N PHE A 222 3.67 26.29 -0.75
CA PHE A 222 3.78 26.93 -2.06
C PHE A 222 2.89 28.18 -2.24
N CYS A 223 2.06 28.57 -1.26
CA CYS A 223 1.29 29.81 -1.34
C CYS A 223 2.11 31.00 -0.79
N PRO A 224 2.50 31.99 -1.62
CA PRO A 224 3.39 33.08 -1.18
C PRO A 224 2.80 33.97 -0.09
N SER A 225 1.47 34.06 0.02
CA SER A 225 0.77 34.93 0.99
C SER A 225 0.69 34.37 2.41
N ILE A 226 0.92 33.07 2.58
CA ILE A 226 0.79 32.36 3.87
C ILE A 226 2.17 31.95 4.42
N ASN A 227 3.18 31.89 3.54
CA ASN A 227 4.48 31.32 3.82
C ASN A 227 5.27 32.11 4.88
N SER A 228 5.49 31.49 6.04
CA SER A 228 6.65 31.76 6.89
C SER A 228 7.79 30.92 6.35
N GLU A 229 8.96 31.51 6.04
CA GLU A 229 10.12 30.85 5.43
C GLU A 229 10.35 29.41 5.97
N MET A 230 9.84 28.41 5.26
CA MET A 230 10.06 26.99 5.56
C MET A 230 11.47 26.61 5.12
N THR A 231 12.42 26.79 6.03
CA THR A 231 13.86 26.67 5.73
C THR A 231 14.45 25.35 6.19
N THR A 232 13.76 24.59 7.04
CA THR A 232 14.31 23.36 7.60
C THR A 232 13.36 22.17 7.49
N THR A 233 13.93 20.95 7.50
CA THR A 233 13.17 19.70 7.58
C THR A 233 12.26 19.65 8.81
N LYS A 234 12.63 20.32 9.91
CA LYS A 234 11.78 20.44 11.11
C LYS A 234 10.48 21.19 10.81
N ASP A 235 10.55 22.28 10.05
CA ASP A 235 9.37 23.04 9.61
C ASP A 235 8.47 22.17 8.74
N ILE A 236 9.07 21.41 7.82
CA ILE A 236 8.36 20.45 6.96
C ILE A 236 7.64 19.38 7.79
N PHE A 237 8.27 18.85 8.84
CA PHE A 237 7.62 17.87 9.72
C PHE A 237 6.46 18.46 10.53
N ILE A 238 6.57 19.72 10.96
CA ILE A 238 5.45 20.43 11.59
C ILE A 238 4.29 20.59 10.60
N ALA A 239 4.58 20.98 9.35
CA ALA A 239 3.56 21.05 8.30
C ALA A 239 2.92 19.69 8.00
N LEU A 240 3.71 18.61 7.94
CA LEU A 240 3.21 17.24 7.76
C LEU A 240 2.25 16.84 8.89
N LEU A 241 2.60 17.08 10.16
CA LEU A 241 1.70 16.78 11.28
C LEU A 241 0.40 17.58 11.21
N ARG A 242 0.47 18.87 10.87
CA ARG A 242 -0.72 19.72 10.70
C ARG A 242 -1.58 19.28 9.51
N SER A 243 -0.98 18.73 8.46
CA SER A 243 -1.71 18.14 7.33
C SER A 243 -2.51 16.89 7.72
N PHE A 244 -2.01 16.09 8.66
CA PHE A 244 -2.74 14.94 9.22
C PHE A 244 -3.92 15.40 10.08
N HIS A 245 -3.76 16.50 10.81
CA HIS A 245 -4.88 17.12 11.50
C HIS A 245 -5.94 17.64 10.52
N ALA A 246 -5.53 18.34 9.46
CA ALA A 246 -6.45 18.81 8.42
C ALA A 246 -7.20 17.65 7.72
N ALA A 247 -6.47 16.57 7.39
CA ALA A 247 -7.04 15.33 6.88
C ALA A 247 -8.09 14.75 7.82
N HIS A 248 -7.76 14.63 9.11
CA HIS A 248 -8.67 14.11 10.13
C HIS A 248 -9.94 14.96 10.26
N SER A 249 -9.80 16.29 10.33
CA SER A 249 -10.94 17.22 10.38
C SER A 249 -11.84 17.08 9.15
N MET A 250 -11.25 16.90 7.95
CA MET A 250 -12.03 16.71 6.72
C MET A 250 -12.76 15.36 6.69
N ILE A 251 -12.17 14.29 7.25
CA ILE A 251 -12.87 13.01 7.42
C ILE A 251 -14.13 13.20 8.26
N LEU A 252 -14.03 13.90 9.39
CA LEU A 252 -15.16 14.15 10.28
C LEU A 252 -16.23 15.02 9.60
N GLN A 253 -15.82 16.07 8.89
CA GLN A 253 -16.71 16.97 8.15
C GLN A 253 -17.56 16.21 7.11
N GLU A 254 -16.90 15.35 6.31
CA GLU A 254 -17.54 14.55 5.27
C GLU A 254 -18.22 13.28 5.82
N GLN A 255 -18.17 13.10 7.15
CA GLN A 255 -18.71 11.94 7.86
C GLN A 255 -18.14 10.62 7.34
N GLY A 256 -16.85 10.61 7.00
CA GLY A 256 -16.10 9.40 6.68
C GLY A 256 -15.93 8.50 7.91
N MET A 257 -15.57 7.24 7.66
CA MET A 257 -15.22 6.28 8.71
C MET A 257 -13.70 6.34 8.95
N LEU A 258 -13.00 5.20 8.90
CA LEU A 258 -11.59 5.11 9.25
C LEU A 258 -10.74 4.94 7.99
N THR A 259 -9.53 5.50 8.00
CA THR A 259 -8.56 5.34 6.92
C THR A 259 -7.13 5.45 7.45
N THR A 260 -6.19 4.74 6.82
CA THR A 260 -4.76 5.05 6.95
C THR A 260 -4.45 6.37 6.23
N LEU A 261 -3.26 6.92 6.46
CA LEU A 261 -2.72 8.01 5.66
C LEU A 261 -1.19 7.98 5.67
N THR A 262 -0.60 7.98 4.46
CA THR A 262 0.83 8.17 4.25
C THR A 262 1.02 9.38 3.34
N VAL A 263 1.83 10.35 3.78
CA VAL A 263 2.15 11.55 2.99
C VAL A 263 3.65 11.73 2.93
N CYS A 264 4.19 11.94 1.74
CA CYS A 264 5.61 12.16 1.49
C CYS A 264 5.82 13.47 0.72
N THR A 265 6.67 14.35 1.25
CA THR A 265 7.15 15.54 0.55
C THR A 265 8.59 15.32 0.10
N ILE A 266 8.87 15.67 -1.14
CA ILE A 266 10.23 15.66 -1.71
C ILE A 266 10.64 17.09 -1.98
N LEU A 267 11.79 17.50 -1.42
CA LEU A 267 12.29 18.87 -1.50
C LEU A 267 13.80 18.87 -1.78
N PRO A 268 14.34 19.89 -2.46
CA PRO A 268 15.76 19.99 -2.76
C PRO A 268 16.58 20.29 -1.49
N LEU A 269 17.78 19.72 -1.40
CA LEU A 269 18.78 20.08 -0.40
C LEU A 269 19.79 21.08 -0.98
N PRO A 270 20.35 22.00 -0.17
CA PRO A 270 21.38 22.93 -0.64
C PRO A 270 22.57 22.18 -1.23
N SER A 271 23.09 22.68 -2.35
CA SER A 271 24.24 22.09 -3.01
C SER A 271 25.47 22.13 -2.09
N SER A 272 26.18 21.02 -1.96
CA SER A 272 27.46 21.04 -1.23
C SER A 272 28.53 21.69 -2.12
N SER A 273 29.53 22.33 -1.51
CA SER A 273 30.68 22.92 -2.23
C SER A 273 31.52 21.90 -3.00
N THR A 274 31.26 20.60 -2.82
CA THR A 274 31.89 19.48 -3.53
C THR A 274 31.10 18.98 -4.76
N ASP A 275 29.84 19.41 -4.94
CA ASP A 275 28.98 18.98 -6.05
C ASP A 275 29.27 19.79 -7.32
N THR A 276 30.32 19.39 -8.03
CA THR A 276 30.71 20.02 -9.32
C THR A 276 29.89 19.50 -10.51
N ASN A 277 29.03 18.49 -10.31
CA ASN A 277 28.17 17.91 -11.34
C ASN A 277 26.68 18.14 -11.05
N ILE A 278 25.94 18.69 -12.02
CA ILE A 278 24.47 18.87 -11.98
C ILE A 278 23.75 17.54 -11.68
N CYS A 279 24.36 16.40 -12.03
CA CYS A 279 23.84 15.06 -11.76
C CYS A 279 23.87 14.64 -10.28
N GLN A 280 24.49 15.42 -9.38
CA GLN A 280 24.59 15.10 -7.95
C GLN A 280 23.61 15.91 -7.07
N LYS A 281 22.65 16.63 -7.66
CA LYS A 281 21.65 17.36 -6.88
C LYS A 281 20.92 16.39 -5.95
N LYS A 282 21.02 16.66 -4.65
CA LYS A 282 20.38 15.88 -3.60
C LYS A 282 19.03 16.46 -3.24
N TYR A 283 18.15 15.56 -2.83
CA TYR A 283 16.82 15.87 -2.35
C TYR A 283 16.60 15.14 -1.03
N ILE A 284 15.57 15.55 -0.31
CA ILE A 284 15.14 14.94 0.93
C ILE A 284 13.69 14.49 0.80
N ALA A 285 13.42 13.26 1.19
CA ALA A 285 12.07 12.74 1.34
C ALA A 285 11.67 12.80 2.82
N CYS A 286 10.69 13.63 3.15
CA CYS A 286 10.10 13.76 4.48
C CYS A 286 8.72 13.12 4.47
N THR A 287 8.50 12.10 5.31
CA THR A 287 7.28 11.29 5.31
C THR A 287 6.61 11.34 6.67
N CYS A 288 5.28 11.46 6.68
CA CYS A 288 4.44 11.20 7.85
C CYS A 288 3.50 10.04 7.52
N ASN A 289 3.31 9.12 8.45
CA ASN A 289 2.53 7.91 8.26
C ASN A 289 1.70 7.57 9.49
N VAL A 290 0.43 7.23 9.27
CA VAL A 290 -0.46 6.56 10.22
C VAL A 290 -1.08 5.38 9.52
N GLY A 291 -0.97 4.21 10.16
CA GLY A 291 -1.43 2.96 9.61
C GLY A 291 -0.37 2.21 8.78
N ASP A 292 -0.82 1.34 7.88
CA ASP A 292 -0.01 0.29 7.29
C ASP A 292 0.08 0.34 5.75
N SER A 293 -0.36 1.47 5.18
CA SER A 293 0.09 1.97 3.89
C SER A 293 1.53 2.45 4.01
N LEU A 294 2.41 2.08 3.08
CA LEU A 294 3.86 2.20 3.28
C LEU A 294 4.51 3.06 2.19
N ALA A 295 5.62 3.72 2.55
CA ALA A 295 6.42 4.54 1.64
C ALA A 295 7.78 3.88 1.38
N TYR A 296 8.26 4.01 0.14
CA TYR A 296 9.49 3.38 -0.31
C TYR A 296 10.29 4.33 -1.20
N VAL A 297 11.59 4.04 -1.30
CA VAL A 297 12.46 4.56 -2.34
C VAL A 297 13.03 3.40 -3.14
N TYR A 298 12.94 3.51 -4.46
CA TYR A 298 13.67 2.66 -5.41
C TYR A 298 14.81 3.46 -6.01
N SER A 299 16.03 2.95 -5.85
CA SER A 299 17.23 3.48 -6.48
C SER A 299 17.86 2.42 -7.36
N GLY A 300 18.26 2.80 -8.58
CA GLY A 300 19.05 1.93 -9.45
C GLY A 300 20.36 1.46 -8.80
N LYS A 301 20.87 2.18 -7.80
CA LYS A 301 22.08 1.82 -7.04
C LYS A 301 21.77 0.91 -5.86
N THR A 302 20.83 1.31 -5.00
CA THR A 302 20.63 0.70 -3.67
C THR A 302 19.40 -0.19 -3.55
N GLY A 303 18.62 -0.35 -4.63
CA GLY A 303 17.43 -1.19 -4.63
C GLY A 303 16.24 -0.52 -3.96
N VAL A 304 15.34 -1.34 -3.40
CA VAL A 304 14.14 -0.86 -2.70
C VAL A 304 14.39 -0.81 -1.19
N ARG A 305 14.08 0.33 -0.59
CA ARG A 305 14.16 0.57 0.87
C ARG A 305 12.84 1.15 1.37
N GLU A 306 12.36 0.67 2.51
CA GLU A 306 11.13 1.19 3.13
C GLU A 306 11.42 2.41 4.01
N ILE A 307 10.79 3.54 3.68
CA ILE A 307 10.89 4.81 4.42
C ILE A 307 10.08 4.72 5.73
N THR A 308 8.92 4.06 5.70
CA THR A 308 7.99 3.95 6.84
C THR A 308 8.34 2.89 7.87
N ARG A 309 9.55 2.31 7.84
CA ARG A 309 9.94 1.19 8.71
C ARG A 309 9.75 1.46 10.22
N GLY A 310 9.74 2.73 10.65
CA GLY A 310 9.46 3.10 12.05
C GLY A 310 8.01 2.89 12.50
N SER A 311 7.06 2.66 11.58
CA SER A 311 5.64 2.48 11.88
C SER A 311 5.29 1.09 12.41
N HIS A 312 6.22 0.14 12.32
CA HIS A 312 6.01 -1.23 12.78
C HIS A 312 7.32 -1.90 13.19
N ASP A 313 7.24 -2.85 14.12
CA ASP A 313 8.41 -3.62 14.52
C ASP A 313 8.69 -4.75 13.51
N ILE A 314 9.74 -4.60 12.73
CA ILE A 314 10.18 -5.61 11.75
C ILE A 314 10.67 -6.92 12.37
N HIS A 315 10.90 -6.96 13.69
CA HIS A 315 11.23 -8.17 14.42
C HIS A 315 9.99 -8.88 14.97
N CYS A 316 8.82 -8.25 14.91
CA CYS A 316 7.54 -8.83 15.28
C CYS A 316 6.75 -9.32 14.05
N MET A 317 6.03 -10.43 14.22
CA MET A 317 5.16 -10.93 13.16
C MET A 317 3.93 -10.03 13.01
N ARG A 318 3.88 -9.26 11.92
CA ARG A 318 2.72 -8.43 11.56
C ARG A 318 1.50 -9.28 11.22
N ASP A 319 0.36 -8.94 11.81
CA ASP A 319 -0.96 -9.39 11.36
C ASP A 319 -1.40 -8.52 10.18
N MET A 320 -1.48 -9.13 8.99
CA MET A 320 -1.83 -8.41 7.74
C MET A 320 -3.30 -7.97 7.67
N ARG A 321 -4.07 -8.10 8.75
CA ARG A 321 -5.45 -7.61 8.87
C ARG A 321 -5.54 -6.36 9.75
N ASP A 322 -4.48 -6.07 10.48
CA ASP A 322 -4.42 -4.95 11.38
C ASP A 322 -3.80 -3.77 10.64
N ALA A 323 -4.60 -2.71 10.48
CA ALA A 323 -4.16 -1.46 9.89
C ALA A 323 -3.16 -0.71 10.79
N LEU A 324 -2.91 -1.18 12.03
CA LEU A 324 -2.06 -0.61 13.07
C LEU A 324 -2.61 0.68 13.69
N GLY A 325 -2.92 1.68 12.87
CA GLY A 325 -3.46 2.97 13.27
C GLY A 325 -4.30 3.58 12.16
N ALA A 326 -5.18 4.50 12.52
CA ALA A 326 -6.12 5.09 11.56
C ALA A 326 -6.53 6.51 11.96
N LEU A 327 -6.76 7.34 10.95
CA LEU A 327 -7.49 8.59 11.08
C LEU A 327 -9.00 8.33 10.98
N GLY A 328 -9.77 9.25 11.57
CA GLY A 328 -11.23 9.20 11.60
C GLY A 328 -11.75 8.94 13.01
N PRO A 329 -13.06 8.71 13.18
CA PRO A 329 -13.69 8.52 14.49
C PRO A 329 -13.41 7.12 15.07
N VAL A 330 -12.16 6.85 15.47
CA VAL A 330 -11.77 5.54 16.06
C VAL A 330 -12.32 5.40 17.48
N ASP A 331 -12.08 6.42 18.31
CA ASP A 331 -12.64 6.53 19.66
C ASP A 331 -13.38 7.85 19.80
N GLY A 332 -14.71 7.82 19.60
CA GLY A 332 -15.51 9.02 19.47
C GLY A 332 -15.11 9.81 18.23
N SER A 333 -14.61 11.03 18.40
CA SER A 333 -14.03 11.83 17.32
C SER A 333 -12.52 11.68 17.18
N ASN A 334 -11.85 10.90 18.04
CA ASN A 334 -10.39 10.86 18.08
C ASN A 334 -9.80 9.81 17.12
N PRO A 335 -8.64 10.09 16.50
CA PRO A 335 -7.90 9.12 15.70
C PRO A 335 -7.06 8.17 16.57
N GLU A 336 -6.59 7.08 15.98
CA GLU A 336 -5.60 6.18 16.59
C GLU A 336 -4.21 6.43 15.97
N LEU A 337 -3.33 7.05 16.77
CA LEU A 337 -2.00 7.51 16.33
C LEU A 337 -0.85 6.70 16.95
N ASN A 338 -1.13 5.51 17.49
CA ASN A 338 -0.15 4.68 18.21
C ASN A 338 1.10 4.37 17.38
N ASN A 339 0.91 4.21 16.07
CA ASN A 339 1.96 3.91 15.10
C ASN A 339 2.38 5.12 14.25
N LEU A 340 1.95 6.34 14.61
CA LEU A 340 2.33 7.55 13.90
C LEU A 340 3.85 7.65 13.83
N THR A 341 4.35 7.83 12.62
CA THR A 341 5.79 7.86 12.34
C THR A 341 6.12 8.99 11.40
N LEU A 342 7.11 9.79 11.78
CA LEU A 342 7.82 10.70 10.91
C LEU A 342 9.10 10.01 10.44
N ALA A 343 9.43 10.11 9.16
CA ALA A 343 10.63 9.52 8.59
C ALA A 343 11.32 10.45 7.59
N ILE A 344 12.64 10.37 7.53
CA ILE A 344 13.49 11.17 6.66
C ILE A 344 14.57 10.31 6.00
N THR A 345 14.79 10.51 4.70
CA THR A 345 15.94 9.93 3.99
C THR A 345 16.37 10.83 2.83
N GLU A 346 17.67 10.83 2.53
CA GLU A 346 18.19 11.48 1.33
C GLU A 346 17.89 10.63 0.10
N VAL A 347 17.53 11.31 -0.99
CA VAL A 347 17.26 10.72 -2.31
C VAL A 347 17.99 11.53 -3.38
N GLU A 348 18.39 10.85 -4.45
CA GLU A 348 19.15 11.45 -5.55
C GLU A 348 18.30 11.58 -6.80
N ARG A 349 18.75 12.43 -7.72
CA ARG A 349 18.13 12.54 -9.05
C ARG A 349 18.01 11.16 -9.72
N GLY A 350 16.81 10.85 -10.20
CA GLY A 350 16.48 9.58 -10.86
C GLY A 350 16.07 8.45 -9.92
N ASP A 351 16.17 8.61 -8.60
CA ASP A 351 15.48 7.72 -7.66
C ASP A 351 13.96 7.89 -7.81
N ILE A 352 13.20 6.84 -7.48
CA ILE A 352 11.74 6.87 -7.51
C ILE A 352 11.21 6.70 -6.09
N VAL A 353 10.49 7.70 -5.58
CA VAL A 353 9.77 7.62 -4.31
C VAL A 353 8.34 7.18 -4.62
N PHE A 354 7.84 6.17 -3.91
CA PHE A 354 6.50 5.65 -4.13
C PHE A 354 5.81 5.22 -2.84
N LEU A 355 4.49 5.33 -2.82
CA LEU A 355 3.60 4.91 -1.74
C LEU A 355 2.74 3.74 -2.22
N THR A 356 2.41 2.82 -1.32
CA THR A 356 1.54 1.68 -1.64
C THR A 356 0.50 1.43 -0.56
N SER A 357 -0.73 1.05 -0.94
CA SER A 357 -1.66 0.39 -0.01
C SER A 357 -1.23 -1.05 0.29
N ASP A 358 -1.86 -1.67 1.28
CA ASP A 358 -1.54 -3.03 1.70
C ASP A 358 -1.87 -4.08 0.60
N GLY A 359 -2.86 -3.79 -0.25
CA GLY A 359 -3.21 -4.62 -1.41
C GLY A 359 -2.09 -4.71 -2.44
N ILE A 360 -1.10 -3.83 -2.39
CA ILE A 360 0.15 -3.97 -3.15
C ILE A 360 1.21 -4.62 -2.26
N SER A 361 1.60 -4.01 -1.13
CA SER A 361 2.78 -4.44 -0.37
C SER A 361 2.66 -5.86 0.16
N ASP A 362 1.47 -6.27 0.62
CA ASP A 362 1.26 -7.62 1.16
C ASP A 362 1.40 -8.69 0.07
N ASN A 363 1.13 -8.37 -1.18
CA ASN A 363 1.28 -9.33 -2.28
C ASN A 363 2.75 -9.64 -2.60
N PHE A 364 3.69 -8.77 -2.18
CA PHE A 364 5.13 -9.03 -2.26
C PHE A 364 5.65 -9.91 -1.12
N ASP A 365 4.90 -10.00 -0.01
CA ASP A 365 5.26 -10.76 1.17
C ASP A 365 5.46 -12.27 0.89
N PRO A 366 6.53 -12.90 1.44
CA PRO A 366 6.84 -14.29 1.13
C PRO A 366 5.86 -15.32 1.66
N VAL A 367 5.14 -15.00 2.73
CA VAL A 367 4.12 -15.88 3.32
C VAL A 367 2.79 -15.71 2.59
N VAL A 368 2.42 -14.48 2.24
CA VAL A 368 1.23 -14.20 1.41
C VAL A 368 1.40 -14.80 0.01
N GLY A 369 2.60 -14.69 -0.56
CA GLY A 369 2.96 -15.30 -1.83
C GLY A 369 3.17 -16.82 -1.79
N LYS A 370 3.07 -17.45 -0.62
CA LYS A 370 3.17 -18.92 -0.41
C LYS A 370 4.49 -19.55 -0.87
N PHE A 371 5.60 -18.81 -0.80
CA PHE A 371 6.94 -19.33 -1.06
C PHE A 371 7.85 -19.34 0.17
N ALA A 372 7.33 -18.93 1.33
CA ALA A 372 7.91 -19.19 2.65
C ALA A 372 6.81 -19.52 3.67
N VAL A 373 7.21 -20.04 4.84
CA VAL A 373 6.31 -20.31 5.97
C VAL A 373 6.82 -19.68 7.25
N LEU A 374 5.92 -19.44 8.19
CA LEU A 374 6.25 -18.93 9.51
C LEU A 374 6.83 -20.04 10.42
N PRO A 375 7.65 -19.70 11.42
CA PRO A 375 8.08 -20.63 12.45
C PRO A 375 6.88 -21.24 13.19
N ASN A 376 6.89 -22.56 13.39
CA ASN A 376 5.88 -23.21 14.22
C ASN A 376 6.19 -22.91 15.70
N HIS A 377 5.52 -21.92 16.29
CA HIS A 377 5.50 -21.79 17.74
C HIS A 377 4.53 -22.82 18.34
N SER A 378 4.99 -24.06 18.46
CA SER A 378 4.38 -25.01 19.40
C SER A 378 4.52 -24.45 20.81
N SER A 379 3.38 -24.30 21.49
CA SER A 379 3.17 -23.81 22.85
C SER A 379 4.34 -24.04 23.81
N GLY A 380 4.99 -22.97 24.28
CA GLY A 380 6.07 -23.12 25.25
C GLY A 380 6.83 -21.86 25.66
N ALA A 381 6.17 -20.70 25.81
CA ALA A 381 6.84 -19.53 26.41
C ALA A 381 5.91 -18.47 27.05
N ASP A 382 4.65 -18.79 27.38
CA ASP A 382 3.71 -17.76 27.87
C ASP A 382 2.84 -18.21 29.05
N ALA A 383 3.44 -18.98 29.97
CA ALA A 383 2.77 -19.50 31.17
C ALA A 383 3.25 -18.87 32.50
N THR A 384 3.93 -17.71 32.48
CA THR A 384 4.51 -17.13 33.71
C THR A 384 4.20 -15.67 33.99
N LEU A 385 3.20 -15.05 33.34
CA LEU A 385 2.81 -13.65 33.65
C LEU A 385 1.29 -13.40 33.61
N LYS A 386 0.50 -14.17 34.38
CA LYS A 386 -0.88 -13.78 34.75
C LYS A 386 -1.25 -14.19 36.18
N SER A 387 -0.89 -13.33 37.13
CA SER A 387 -1.52 -13.16 38.46
C SER A 387 -1.34 -11.67 38.77
N HIS A 388 -2.31 -10.79 38.56
CA HIS A 388 -3.50 -10.58 39.35
C HIS A 388 -4.46 -9.74 38.49
N ASP A 389 -5.68 -10.19 38.23
CA ASP A 389 -6.83 -9.82 39.06
C ASP A 389 -8.09 -10.44 38.48
N ALA A 390 -8.96 -10.90 39.37
CA ALA A 390 -10.17 -11.61 39.02
C ALA A 390 -11.40 -10.79 39.39
N ARG A 391 -12.45 -11.02 38.59
CA ARG A 391 -13.89 -10.75 38.82
C ARG A 391 -14.33 -9.39 38.26
N LEU A 392 -15.34 -9.30 37.40
CA LEU A 392 -16.66 -9.92 37.47
C LEU A 392 -17.34 -10.06 36.08
N LYS A 393 -17.86 -11.27 35.79
CA LYS A 393 -19.22 -11.56 35.24
C LYS A 393 -19.54 -11.15 33.78
N THR A 394 -20.20 -11.94 32.91
CA THR A 394 -20.64 -13.35 32.85
C THR A 394 -21.10 -13.64 31.40
N ARG A 395 -20.88 -14.87 30.91
CA ARG A 395 -21.77 -15.66 30.01
C ARG A 395 -22.07 -15.14 28.58
N ARG A 396 -21.49 -15.82 27.58
CA ARG A 396 -22.15 -16.93 26.84
C ARG A 396 -21.11 -17.78 26.10
N ARG A 397 -21.03 -19.06 26.47
CA ARG A 397 -20.21 -20.12 25.86
C ARG A 397 -21.13 -21.01 25.02
N SER A 398 -20.73 -21.32 23.79
CA SER A 398 -20.96 -22.54 23.00
C SER A 398 -20.50 -22.21 21.57
N THR A 399 -19.66 -22.96 20.85
CA THR A 399 -19.19 -24.35 20.94
C THR A 399 -17.96 -24.46 20.04
N GLU A 400 -16.76 -24.56 20.62
CA GLU A 400 -15.58 -25.12 19.95
C GLU A 400 -15.07 -26.21 20.88
N ASN A 401 -15.05 -27.44 20.37
CA ASN A 401 -14.10 -28.50 20.73
C ASN A 401 -14.62 -29.81 20.13
N LEU A 402 -13.96 -30.25 19.06
CA LEU A 402 -13.80 -31.65 18.68
C LEU A 402 -12.57 -31.72 17.76
N ARG A 403 -11.38 -31.69 18.35
CA ARG A 403 -10.16 -32.19 17.72
C ARG A 403 -9.78 -33.45 18.48
N HIS A 404 -10.05 -34.60 17.86
CA HIS A 404 -9.48 -35.87 18.29
C HIS A 404 -8.02 -35.93 17.88
N THR A 405 -7.19 -36.12 18.89
CA THR A 405 -5.83 -36.65 18.84
C THR A 405 -5.84 -38.07 18.30
N GLU A 406 -5.13 -38.33 17.19
CA GLU A 406 -4.45 -39.60 17.00
C GLU A 406 -3.02 -39.34 16.54
N SER A 407 -2.10 -39.79 17.37
CA SER A 407 -0.66 -39.85 17.20
C SER A 407 -0.30 -40.95 16.21
N SER A 408 0.41 -40.62 15.12
CA SER A 408 1.34 -41.55 14.50
C SER A 408 2.33 -40.81 13.58
N ASN A 409 3.61 -41.11 13.81
CA ASN A 409 4.78 -40.80 12.98
C ASN A 409 4.50 -40.68 11.47
N SER A 410 4.78 -39.52 10.88
CA SER A 410 5.47 -39.43 9.58
C SER A 410 6.03 -38.03 9.33
N ASN A 411 7.35 -37.93 9.44
CA ASN A 411 8.20 -36.86 8.92
C ASN A 411 8.11 -36.82 7.38
N VAL A 412 7.05 -36.21 6.82
CA VAL A 412 7.03 -35.76 5.43
C VAL A 412 6.23 -34.46 5.35
N ASN A 413 6.86 -33.33 5.71
CA ASN A 413 6.32 -32.03 5.34
C ASN A 413 6.32 -31.94 3.82
N SER A 414 5.13 -31.91 3.22
CA SER A 414 4.94 -31.99 1.77
C SER A 414 5.33 -30.72 0.99
N ASN A 415 5.85 -29.69 1.67
CA ASN A 415 6.33 -28.47 1.06
C ASN A 415 7.72 -28.13 1.66
N ASN A 416 8.80 -28.35 0.90
CA ASN A 416 10.17 -27.91 1.24
C ASN A 416 10.30 -26.37 1.15
N LEU A 417 9.38 -25.60 1.75
CA LEU A 417 9.43 -24.14 1.77
C LEU A 417 10.35 -23.66 2.90
N PRO A 418 11.12 -22.59 2.69
CA PRO A 418 11.94 -22.00 3.73
C PRO A 418 11.06 -21.45 4.87
N VAL A 419 11.53 -21.64 6.10
CA VAL A 419 10.99 -20.97 7.29
C VAL A 419 11.67 -19.62 7.39
N VAL A 420 10.89 -18.54 7.57
CA VAL A 420 11.42 -17.17 7.63
C VAL A 420 10.98 -16.45 8.91
N GLU A 421 11.93 -15.82 9.57
CA GLU A 421 11.68 -14.92 10.71
C GLU A 421 11.08 -13.58 10.25
N ALA A 422 10.55 -12.80 11.17
CA ALA A 422 9.88 -11.53 10.86
C ALA A 422 10.77 -10.55 10.06
N TYR A 423 12.03 -10.39 10.47
CA TYR A 423 12.95 -9.49 9.76
C TYR A 423 13.31 -10.01 8.36
N GLN A 424 13.42 -11.34 8.19
CA GLN A 424 13.71 -11.96 6.90
C GLN A 424 12.51 -11.81 5.96
N ARG A 425 11.30 -11.90 6.51
CA ARG A 425 10.04 -11.68 5.79
C ARG A 425 10.01 -10.27 5.20
N HIS A 426 10.31 -9.24 6.00
CA HIS A 426 10.43 -7.86 5.54
C HIS A 426 11.50 -7.69 4.44
N GLU A 427 12.72 -8.20 4.66
CA GLU A 427 13.80 -8.05 3.68
C GLU A 427 13.51 -8.75 2.35
N LEU A 428 12.90 -9.94 2.39
CA LEU A 428 12.50 -10.67 1.19
C LEU A 428 11.40 -9.95 0.41
N THR A 429 10.47 -9.26 1.08
CA THR A 429 9.48 -8.39 0.43
C THR A 429 10.17 -7.30 -0.38
N LEU A 430 11.13 -6.59 0.23
CA LEU A 430 11.88 -5.51 -0.44
C LEU A 430 12.71 -6.04 -1.62
N LEU A 431 13.39 -7.18 -1.45
CA LEU A 431 14.18 -7.81 -2.52
C LEU A 431 13.30 -8.22 -3.70
N ARG A 432 12.07 -8.67 -3.45
CA ARG A 432 11.15 -9.04 -4.50
C ARG A 432 10.61 -7.85 -5.27
N MET A 433 10.33 -6.74 -4.57
CA MET A 433 10.00 -5.47 -5.23
C MET A 433 11.19 -5.01 -6.09
N GLU A 434 12.40 -5.05 -5.54
CA GLU A 434 13.62 -4.70 -6.27
C GLU A 434 13.83 -5.55 -7.53
N ASP A 435 13.71 -6.87 -7.43
CA ASP A 435 13.91 -7.77 -8.56
C ASP A 435 12.90 -7.49 -9.68
N LEU A 436 11.63 -7.26 -9.32
CA LEU A 436 10.60 -6.85 -10.27
C LEU A 436 10.93 -5.50 -10.93
N LEU A 437 11.37 -4.50 -10.17
CA LEU A 437 11.68 -3.17 -10.72
C LEU A 437 12.98 -3.14 -11.54
N ARG A 438 13.93 -4.03 -11.27
CA ARG A 438 15.19 -4.12 -12.03
C ARG A 438 15.07 -4.96 -13.30
N ARG A 439 14.22 -5.99 -13.28
CA ARG A 439 14.21 -7.03 -14.33
C ARG A 439 12.84 -7.24 -14.97
N GLY A 440 11.81 -6.53 -14.53
CA GLY A 440 10.44 -6.70 -14.98
C GLY A 440 9.87 -8.10 -14.71
N VAL A 441 8.66 -8.36 -15.21
CA VAL A 441 7.94 -9.63 -15.01
C VAL A 441 8.50 -10.78 -15.84
N SER A 442 9.38 -10.53 -16.82
CA SER A 442 10.07 -11.59 -17.57
C SER A 442 11.38 -12.04 -16.92
N GLY A 443 11.98 -11.19 -16.07
CA GLY A 443 13.33 -11.38 -15.53
C GLY A 443 14.44 -10.86 -16.45
N GLU A 444 14.09 -10.37 -17.63
CA GLU A 444 15.00 -9.81 -18.65
C GLU A 444 14.57 -8.42 -19.13
N GLY A 445 13.56 -7.83 -18.49
CA GLY A 445 13.10 -6.48 -18.78
C GLY A 445 14.11 -5.41 -18.36
N PRO A 446 14.03 -4.21 -18.96
CA PRO A 446 14.89 -3.10 -18.56
C PRO A 446 14.57 -2.67 -17.13
N PRO A 447 15.54 -2.08 -16.40
CA PRO A 447 15.27 -1.44 -15.13
C PRO A 447 14.24 -0.32 -15.28
N CYS A 448 13.28 -0.28 -14.36
CA CYS A 448 12.29 0.76 -14.30
C CYS A 448 12.94 2.14 -14.09
N ASN A 449 12.52 3.12 -14.88
CA ASN A 449 13.07 4.48 -14.86
C ASN A 449 11.99 5.58 -14.87
N SER A 450 10.71 5.21 -14.79
CA SER A 450 9.59 6.15 -14.72
C SER A 450 8.59 5.77 -13.63
N ALA A 451 7.88 6.76 -13.09
CA ALA A 451 6.87 6.57 -12.07
C ALA A 451 5.68 5.74 -12.59
N LYS A 452 5.24 6.03 -13.82
CA LYS A 452 4.15 5.30 -14.47
C LYS A 452 4.48 3.82 -14.64
N HIS A 453 5.67 3.50 -15.15
CA HIS A 453 6.07 2.10 -15.34
C HIS A 453 6.21 1.36 -14.00
N LEU A 454 6.70 2.02 -12.95
CA LEU A 454 6.75 1.45 -11.60
C LEU A 454 5.35 1.10 -11.09
N CYS A 455 4.40 2.03 -11.17
CA CYS A 455 3.02 1.81 -10.77
C CYS A 455 2.38 0.64 -11.54
N GLU A 456 2.57 0.58 -12.86
CA GLU A 456 2.04 -0.48 -13.71
C GLU A 456 2.64 -1.86 -13.36
N LEU A 457 3.96 -1.94 -13.14
CA LEU A 457 4.63 -3.19 -12.77
C LEU A 457 4.16 -3.73 -11.41
N LEU A 458 4.13 -2.88 -10.38
CA LEU A 458 3.69 -3.29 -9.05
C LEU A 458 2.24 -3.75 -9.05
N LEU A 459 1.36 -3.03 -9.76
CA LEU A 459 -0.05 -3.38 -9.85
C LEU A 459 -0.27 -4.66 -10.66
N ASP A 460 0.36 -4.79 -11.83
CA ASP A 460 0.26 -5.99 -12.67
C ASP A 460 0.70 -7.24 -11.90
N PHE A 461 1.78 -7.14 -11.13
CA PHE A 461 2.22 -8.21 -10.25
C PHE A 461 1.15 -8.60 -9.22
N ALA A 462 0.55 -7.63 -8.50
CA ALA A 462 -0.50 -7.88 -7.50
C ALA A 462 -1.77 -8.48 -8.13
N VAL A 463 -2.14 -8.03 -9.34
CA VAL A 463 -3.25 -8.57 -10.13
C VAL A 463 -2.98 -10.03 -10.51
N ARG A 464 -1.77 -10.36 -10.99
CA ARG A 464 -1.44 -11.72 -11.43
C ARG A 464 -1.36 -12.70 -10.28
N ILE A 465 -0.73 -12.34 -9.16
CA ILE A 465 -0.60 -13.26 -8.01
C ILE A 465 -1.95 -13.59 -7.37
N THR A 466 -2.93 -12.68 -7.45
CA THR A 466 -4.29 -12.88 -6.93
C THR A 466 -5.27 -13.53 -7.91
N ALA A 467 -4.89 -13.67 -9.19
CA ALA A 467 -5.79 -14.13 -10.26
C ALA A 467 -6.44 -15.50 -9.97
N ALA A 468 -5.68 -16.45 -9.42
CA ALA A 468 -6.19 -17.77 -9.09
C ALA A 468 -7.26 -17.73 -7.98
N LYS A 469 -7.11 -16.84 -6.98
CA LYS A 469 -8.12 -16.66 -5.92
C LYS A 469 -9.41 -16.09 -6.48
N ARG A 470 -9.31 -15.05 -7.31
CA ARG A 470 -10.47 -14.46 -7.99
C ARG A 470 -11.22 -15.49 -8.81
N ARG A 471 -10.54 -16.22 -9.71
CA ARG A 471 -11.18 -17.25 -10.55
C ARG A 471 -11.99 -18.29 -9.76
N ILE A 472 -11.51 -18.69 -8.58
CA ILE A 472 -12.24 -19.63 -7.72
C ILE A 472 -13.46 -18.98 -7.10
N LEU A 473 -13.37 -17.71 -6.69
CA LEU A 473 -14.48 -16.96 -6.12
C LEU A 473 -15.51 -16.55 -7.18
N GLU A 474 -15.10 -16.47 -8.45
CA GLU A 474 -15.93 -16.20 -9.64
C GLU A 474 -16.56 -17.46 -10.24
N ASP A 475 -16.30 -18.63 -9.65
CA ASP A 475 -16.84 -19.90 -10.14
C ASP A 475 -18.37 -19.89 -10.06
N THR A 476 -19.02 -20.03 -11.22
CA THR A 476 -20.48 -20.07 -11.35
C THR A 476 -21.13 -21.17 -10.51
N GLU A 477 -20.43 -22.27 -10.20
CA GLU A 477 -20.96 -23.32 -9.31
C GLU A 477 -21.16 -22.84 -7.86
N LEU A 478 -20.52 -21.73 -7.46
CA LEU A 478 -20.79 -21.11 -6.17
C LEU A 478 -22.13 -20.38 -6.12
N TYR A 479 -22.69 -20.04 -7.29
CA TYR A 479 -23.85 -19.18 -7.45
C TYR A 479 -25.06 -19.89 -8.08
N TYR A 480 -24.83 -20.95 -8.84
CA TYR A 480 -25.86 -21.69 -9.58
C TYR A 480 -25.82 -23.19 -9.25
N ALA A 481 -26.96 -23.86 -9.35
CA ALA A 481 -27.07 -25.32 -9.40
C ALA A 481 -27.55 -25.75 -10.78
N GLN A 482 -26.92 -26.79 -11.33
CA GLN A 482 -27.38 -27.41 -12.56
C GLN A 482 -28.44 -28.47 -12.23
N HIS A 483 -29.64 -28.30 -12.79
CA HIS A 483 -30.68 -29.33 -12.75
C HIS A 483 -30.39 -30.45 -13.74
N LYS A 484 -31.05 -31.61 -13.57
CA LYS A 484 -30.88 -32.79 -14.43
C LYS A 484 -31.12 -32.51 -15.93
N ASP A 485 -31.92 -31.47 -16.22
CA ASP A 485 -32.29 -31.06 -17.57
C ASP A 485 -31.29 -30.04 -18.18
N GLY A 486 -30.17 -29.78 -17.50
CA GLY A 486 -29.13 -28.83 -17.92
C GLY A 486 -29.40 -27.37 -17.58
N HIS A 487 -30.60 -27.03 -17.08
CA HIS A 487 -30.97 -25.66 -16.70
C HIS A 487 -30.23 -25.21 -15.42
N LEU A 488 -29.66 -24.01 -15.46
CA LEU A 488 -28.97 -23.38 -14.31
C LEU A 488 -29.97 -22.58 -13.47
N VAL A 489 -30.10 -22.93 -12.19
CA VAL A 489 -30.95 -22.22 -11.24
C VAL A 489 -30.06 -21.48 -10.24
N GLN A 490 -30.30 -20.19 -10.05
CA GLN A 490 -29.55 -19.39 -9.07
C GLN A 490 -29.85 -19.87 -7.65
N LEU A 491 -28.80 -20.06 -6.87
CA LEU A 491 -28.88 -20.47 -5.47
C LEU A 491 -29.38 -19.34 -4.58
N SER A 492 -30.00 -19.70 -3.46
CA SER A 492 -30.31 -18.72 -2.41
C SER A 492 -29.04 -18.11 -1.82
N LYS A 493 -29.14 -16.87 -1.30
CA LYS A 493 -28.00 -16.19 -0.63
C LYS A 493 -27.39 -17.03 0.50
N HIS A 494 -28.21 -17.81 1.21
CA HIS A 494 -27.74 -18.69 2.27
C HIS A 494 -26.89 -19.86 1.73
N GLU A 495 -27.33 -20.49 0.64
CA GLU A 495 -26.57 -21.57 -0.02
C GLU A 495 -25.27 -21.06 -0.64
N GLN A 496 -25.30 -19.91 -1.30
CA GLN A 496 -24.09 -19.26 -1.84
C GLN A 496 -23.06 -19.04 -0.74
N ARG A 497 -23.47 -18.46 0.40
CA ARG A 497 -22.59 -18.27 1.58
C ARG A 497 -22.04 -19.59 2.10
N SER A 498 -22.87 -20.63 2.18
CA SER A 498 -22.43 -21.97 2.62
C SER A 498 -21.39 -22.59 1.68
N ARG A 499 -21.60 -22.50 0.36
CA ARG A 499 -20.64 -22.97 -0.66
C ARG A 499 -19.34 -22.17 -0.64
N ARG A 500 -19.41 -20.84 -0.54
CA ARG A 500 -18.23 -19.97 -0.40
C ARG A 500 -17.44 -20.30 0.87
N LYS A 501 -18.10 -20.53 2.00
CA LYS A 501 -17.45 -20.93 3.26
C LYS A 501 -16.69 -22.25 3.13
N LYS A 502 -17.24 -23.24 2.43
CA LYS A 502 -16.55 -24.52 2.16
C LYS A 502 -15.33 -24.37 1.26
N THR A 503 -15.30 -23.32 0.43
CA THR A 503 -14.20 -23.05 -0.51
C THR A 503 -13.06 -22.27 0.15
N LEU A 504 -13.31 -21.66 1.32
CA LEU A 504 -12.33 -20.83 2.05
C LEU A 504 -11.04 -21.59 2.39
N GLU A 505 -11.13 -22.87 2.74
CA GLU A 505 -9.96 -23.73 3.01
C GLU A 505 -9.08 -23.93 1.78
N LYS A 506 -9.68 -23.94 0.57
CA LYS A 506 -8.90 -24.01 -0.68
C LYS A 506 -8.22 -22.68 -0.97
N ILE A 507 -8.92 -21.57 -0.71
CA ILE A 507 -8.43 -20.21 -0.98
C ILE A 507 -7.27 -19.84 -0.07
N SER A 508 -7.25 -20.28 1.19
CA SER A 508 -6.16 -19.99 2.12
C SER A 508 -4.81 -20.58 1.69
N MET A 509 -4.83 -21.63 0.85
CA MET A 509 -3.64 -22.30 0.31
C MET A 509 -3.12 -21.65 -0.98
N ILE A 510 -3.86 -20.70 -1.55
CA ILE A 510 -3.51 -20.02 -2.80
C ILE A 510 -2.76 -18.72 -2.45
N PRO A 511 -1.76 -18.32 -3.26
CA PRO A 511 -1.02 -17.09 -3.03
C PRO A 511 -1.85 -15.83 -3.25
N GLY A 512 -1.36 -14.74 -2.66
CA GLY A 512 -1.89 -13.39 -2.81
C GLY A 512 -2.92 -13.00 -1.76
N LYS A 513 -3.07 -11.70 -1.51
CA LYS A 513 -4.12 -11.09 -0.68
C LYS A 513 -5.06 -10.32 -1.59
N LEU A 514 -6.36 -10.54 -1.44
CA LEU A 514 -7.38 -9.76 -2.15
C LEU A 514 -7.63 -8.51 -1.31
N ASP A 515 -7.39 -7.35 -1.91
CA ASP A 515 -7.70 -6.06 -1.33
C ASP A 515 -7.91 -4.99 -2.39
N HIS A 516 -8.20 -3.75 -2.00
CA HIS A 516 -7.94 -2.61 -2.88
C HIS A 516 -6.45 -2.35 -2.99
N ALA A 517 -5.99 -2.04 -4.20
CA ALA A 517 -4.57 -1.97 -4.52
C ALA A 517 -4.24 -0.65 -5.21
N THR A 518 -3.41 0.15 -4.54
CA THR A 518 -3.07 1.51 -4.96
C THR A 518 -1.57 1.75 -4.86
N VAL A 519 -1.02 2.40 -5.89
CA VAL A 519 0.37 2.89 -5.91
C VAL A 519 0.38 4.32 -6.43
N VAL A 520 1.18 5.20 -5.83
CA VAL A 520 1.52 6.52 -6.38
C VAL A 520 3.02 6.74 -6.30
N ALA A 521 3.61 7.31 -7.35
CA ALA A 521 5.06 7.41 -7.50
C ALA A 521 5.51 8.72 -8.16
N TYR A 522 6.74 9.11 -7.84
CA TYR A 522 7.42 10.30 -8.36
C TYR A 522 8.90 10.00 -8.64
N VAL A 523 9.38 10.35 -9.82
CA VAL A 523 10.80 10.33 -10.16
C VAL A 523 11.42 11.63 -9.64
N VAL A 524 12.47 11.52 -8.83
CA VAL A 524 13.12 12.66 -8.18
C VAL A 524 13.97 13.45 -9.20
N GLY A 525 13.69 14.74 -9.35
CA GLY A 525 14.41 15.64 -10.25
C GLY A 525 14.36 15.24 -11.74
N PRO A 526 13.15 15.05 -12.31
CA PRO A 526 12.98 14.49 -13.65
C PRO A 526 13.64 15.33 -14.77
#